data_AF-A0A0M8KPH8-F1
#
_entry.id   AF-A0A0M8KPH8-F1
#
_cell.length_a   1.000
_cell.length_b   1.000
_cell.length_c   1.000
_cell.angle_alpha   90.00
_cell.angle_beta   90.00
_cell.angle_gamma   90.00
#
_symmetry.space_group_name_H-M   'P 1'
#
loop_
_entity.id
_entity.type
_entity.pdbx_description
1 polymer ?
#
loop_
_entity_poly.entity_id
_entity_poly.type
_entity_poly.pdbx_seq_one_letter_code
_entity_poly.pdbx_strand_id
1 'polypeptide(L)' 'MNPETPLIAEAGIELEIGGMTCASCANRIERKLNKLDGITATVN' A
#
# COMPACT_ATOMS: atom_id res chain seq x y z
N MET A 1 -7.34 -24.83 18.04
CA MET A 1 -8.79 -24.74 17.79
C MET A 1 -9.41 -24.31 19.11
N ASN A 2 -9.63 -23.04 19.44
CA ASN A 2 -9.88 -21.78 18.70
C ASN A 2 -9.33 -20.62 19.61
N PRO A 3 -9.79 -19.35 19.56
CA PRO A 3 -9.57 -18.30 18.56
C PRO A 3 -9.23 -16.95 19.25
N GLU A 4 -7.97 -16.54 19.32
CA GLU A 4 -7.65 -15.19 19.86
C GLU A 4 -6.50 -14.53 19.10
N THR A 5 -6.68 -14.42 17.78
CA THR A 5 -6.02 -13.34 17.04
C THR A 5 -6.89 -12.10 17.26
N PRO A 6 -6.34 -11.00 17.81
CA PRO A 6 -7.12 -9.79 17.98
C PRO A 6 -7.61 -9.37 16.60
N LEU A 7 -8.94 -9.25 16.47
CA LEU A 7 -9.60 -8.66 15.32
C LEU A 7 -9.29 -7.16 15.31
N ILE A 8 -8.03 -6.80 15.09
CA ILE A 8 -7.71 -5.54 14.45
C ILE A 8 -8.35 -5.66 13.07
N ALA A 9 -9.58 -5.16 12.95
CA ALA A 9 -10.19 -4.91 11.67
C ALA A 9 -9.27 -3.88 11.00
N GLU A 10 -8.30 -4.37 10.22
CA GLU A 10 -7.51 -3.57 9.31
C GLU A 10 -8.51 -2.91 8.38
N ALA A 11 -8.90 -1.68 8.71
CA ALA A 11 -9.84 -0.90 7.93
C ALA A 11 -9.14 -0.59 6.61
N GLY A 12 -9.28 -1.49 5.66
CA GLY A 12 -8.81 -1.31 4.29
C GLY A 12 -9.62 -0.19 3.67
N ILE A 13 -8.95 0.88 3.26
CA ILE A 13 -9.55 1.98 2.52
C ILE A 13 -9.08 1.82 1.08
N GLU A 14 -10.03 1.63 0.18
CA GLU A 14 -9.76 1.63 -1.27
C GLU A 14 -9.93 3.06 -1.78
N LEU A 15 -8.87 3.61 -2.38
CA LEU A 15 -8.88 4.94 -2.98
C LEU A 15 -8.44 4.84 -4.44
N GLU A 16 -9.27 5.37 -5.34
CA GLU A 16 -8.89 5.56 -6.73
C GLU A 16 -7.99 6.79 -6.85
N ILE A 17 -6.70 6.58 -7.12
CA ILE A 17 -5.73 7.65 -7.35
C ILE A 17 -5.46 7.79 -8.85
N GLY A 18 -5.97 8.87 -9.45
CA GLY A 18 -5.68 9.22 -10.85
C GLY A 18 -4.22 9.64 -11.06
N GLY A 19 -3.71 9.47 -12.28
CA GLY A 19 -2.41 10.05 -12.69
C GLY A 19 -1.18 9.15 -12.52
N MET A 20 -1.33 7.87 -12.16
CA MET A 20 -0.23 6.88 -12.12
C MET A 20 0.16 6.34 -13.51
N THR A 21 -0.03 7.12 -14.58
CA THR A 21 -0.04 6.64 -15.97
C THR A 21 1.33 6.51 -16.63
N CYS A 22 2.42 6.84 -15.94
CA CYS A 22 3.76 6.68 -16.50
C CYS A 22 4.53 5.63 -15.71
N ALA A 23 4.95 4.55 -16.37
CA ALA A 23 5.76 3.47 -15.77
C ALA A 23 7.02 4.01 -15.06
N SER A 24 7.63 5.07 -15.60
CA SER A 24 8.76 5.76 -14.97
C SER A 24 8.38 6.52 -13.69
N CYS A 25 7.19 7.12 -13.65
CA CYS A 25 6.66 7.80 -12.47
C CYS A 25 6.26 6.80 -11.38
N ALA A 26 5.60 5.69 -11.77
CA ALA A 26 5.21 4.59 -10.87
C ALA A 26 6.43 4.05 -10.10
N ASN A 27 7.50 3.70 -10.82
CA ASN A 27 8.73 3.16 -10.23
C ASN A 27 9.42 4.18 -9.29
N ARG A 28 9.35 5.48 -9.60
CA ARG A 28 9.91 6.53 -8.75
C ARG A 28 9.11 6.71 -7.45
N ILE A 29 7.78 6.62 -7.54
CA ILE A 29 6.86 6.75 -6.39
C ILE A 29 6.97 5.50 -5.50
N GLU A 30 6.94 4.30 -6.07
CA GLU A 30 7.06 3.04 -5.34
C GLU A 30 8.35 2.98 -4.50
N ARG A 31 9.49 3.36 -5.10
CA ARG A 31 10.78 3.41 -4.39
C ARG A 31 10.83 4.43 -3.26
N LYS A 32 10.02 5.48 -3.33
CA LYS A 32 9.94 6.51 -2.28
C LYS A 32 9.00 6.07 -1.16
N LEU A 33 7.89 5.40 -1.50
CA LEU A 33 6.94 4.87 -0.54
C LEU A 33 7.54 3.73 0.29
N ASN A 34 8.22 2.77 -0.34
CA ASN A 34 8.86 1.66 0.37
C ASN A 34 10.08 2.08 1.22
N LYS A 35 10.49 3.36 1.19
CA LYS A 35 11.52 3.90 2.09
C LYS A 35 10.95 4.44 3.41
N LEU A 36 9.63 4.54 3.51
CA LEU A 36 8.96 5.00 4.71
C LEU A 36 8.69 3.81 5.64
N ASP A 37 8.92 4.00 6.93
CA ASP A 37 8.80 2.94 7.92
C ASP A 37 7.33 2.50 8.05
N GLY A 38 7.10 1.18 7.99
CA GLY A 38 5.75 0.60 8.02
C GLY A 38 4.96 0.70 6.71
N ILE A 39 5.58 1.16 5.61
CA ILE A 39 4.89 1.28 4.31
C ILE A 39 5.32 0.16 3.36
N THR A 40 4.35 -0.65 2.94
CA THR A 40 4.51 -1.60 1.82
C THR A 40 3.62 -1.12 0.68
N ALA A 41 4.23 -0.67 -0.42
CA ALA A 41 3.49 -0.12 -1.56
C ALA A 41 3.86 -0.87 -2.86
N THR A 42 2.86 -1.20 -3.67
CA THR A 42 3.01 -1.79 -5.00
C THR A 42 2.28 -0.91 -6.02
N VAL A 43 2.96 -0.49 -7.09
CA VAL A 43 2.39 0.35 -8.15
C VAL A 43 2.50 -0.40 -9.49
N ASN A 44 1.38 -0.61 -10.18
CA ASN A 44 1.31 -1.31 -11.49
C ASN A 44 0.89 -0.36 -12.61
#